data_AF-A0A661N0F9-F1
#
_entry.id   AF-A0A661N0F9-F1
#
_cell.length_a   1.000
_cell.length_b   1.000
_cell.length_c   1.000
_cell.angle_alpha   90.00
_cell.angle_beta   90.00
_cell.angle_gamma   90.00
#
_symmetry.space_group_name_H-M   'P 1'
#
loop_
_entity.id
_entity.type
_entity.pdbx_description
1 polymer ?
#
loop_
_entity_poly.entity_id
_entity_poly.type
_entity_poly.pdbx_seq_one_letter_code
_entity_poly.pdbx_strand_id
1 'polypeptide(L)'
;MSFDHPRAPIVIDRVLPDPSPVRELLVRGAPYWTVQRYVKNTSEMASLSDAGKQGRGHRPMFIAPWFRGDWAYGEPLIEGAEVFLEHEGFRSAAQEMFEDAVIVPQIVYVNLNPPIAQVDPGHVDIPAFRGIDRTKYPVWLLATMLKSGLFERWYVPSVTAVAWYYEGQGGGFTYWPDGPDRSPISRPCIGNSAVVGDNDYMFHRVEAVGPDDRTVPKGLTLQSQLRRSCDGWEVIEQGDVLARYDVEEVRVSVSWKALVFTDAKQQALYENHEDDLTLDQAVENLLADLATKGTPTERPADPLNDRNFVETLNAANRRAPTVWR
;
A
#
# COMPACT_ATOMS: atom_id res chain seq x y z
N MET A 1 11.91 0.51 15.98
CA MET A 1 12.12 0.21 14.55
C MET A 1 12.41 1.51 13.81
N SER A 2 13.09 1.50 12.67
CA SER A 2 13.31 2.70 11.87
C SER A 2 13.34 2.37 10.37
N PHE A 3 13.18 3.37 9.52
CA PHE A 3 13.32 3.21 8.07
C PHE A 3 14.71 2.73 7.66
N ASP A 4 15.74 2.95 8.48
CA ASP A 4 17.12 2.54 8.19
C ASP A 4 17.37 1.06 8.52
N HIS A 5 16.54 0.48 9.40
CA HIS A 5 16.58 -0.92 9.80
C HIS A 5 15.17 -1.52 9.86
N PRO A 6 14.49 -1.69 8.72
CA PRO A 6 13.25 -2.45 8.66
C PRO A 6 13.44 -3.88 9.14
N ARG A 7 12.33 -4.55 9.51
CA ARG A 7 12.37 -6.01 9.75
C ARG A 7 12.74 -6.74 8.48
N ALA A 8 13.58 -7.77 8.61
CA ALA A 8 13.94 -8.62 7.49
C ALA A 8 12.67 -9.29 6.94
N PRO A 9 12.42 -9.21 5.61
CA PRO A 9 11.26 -9.85 5.02
C PRO A 9 11.41 -11.36 5.00
N ILE A 10 10.29 -12.07 5.07
CA ILE A 10 10.23 -13.53 4.99
C ILE A 10 9.64 -13.92 3.64
N VAL A 11 10.33 -14.80 2.91
CA VAL A 11 9.86 -15.32 1.62
C VAL A 11 9.11 -16.62 1.86
N ILE A 12 7.94 -16.74 1.23
CA ILE A 12 7.16 -17.98 1.17
C ILE A 12 7.19 -18.47 -0.27
N ASP A 13 7.85 -19.59 -0.53
CA ASP A 13 8.01 -20.11 -1.89
C ASP A 13 6.72 -20.68 -2.47
N ARG A 14 5.82 -21.17 -1.62
CA ARG A 14 4.52 -21.71 -2.01
C ARG A 14 3.43 -21.27 -1.03
N VAL A 15 2.52 -20.43 -1.50
CA VAL A 15 1.40 -19.91 -0.70
C VAL A 15 0.29 -20.96 -0.61
N LEU A 16 -0.32 -21.29 -1.75
CA LEU A 16 -1.42 -22.25 -1.80
C LEU A 16 -0.94 -23.64 -2.25
N PRO A 17 -1.46 -24.72 -1.67
CA PRO A 17 -1.30 -26.05 -2.24
C PRO A 17 -1.85 -26.12 -3.68
N ASP A 18 -3.01 -25.50 -3.92
CA ASP A 18 -3.64 -25.35 -5.23
C ASP A 18 -4.04 -23.88 -5.46
N PRO A 19 -3.47 -23.18 -6.46
CA PRO A 19 -3.79 -21.78 -6.76
C PRO A 19 -5.06 -21.62 -7.62
N SER A 20 -5.71 -22.71 -8.05
CA SER A 20 -6.91 -22.64 -8.91
C SER A 20 -8.05 -21.75 -8.37
N PRO A 21 -8.33 -21.71 -7.04
CA PRO A 21 -9.38 -20.85 -6.49
C PRO A 21 -9.18 -19.36 -6.76
N VAL A 22 -7.94 -18.91 -6.98
CA VAL A 22 -7.64 -17.49 -7.25
C VAL A 22 -8.37 -17.01 -8.51
N ARG A 23 -8.50 -17.87 -9.53
CA ARG A 23 -9.23 -17.52 -10.76
C ARG A 23 -10.70 -17.24 -10.48
N GLU A 24 -11.32 -18.01 -9.59
CA GLU A 24 -12.72 -17.82 -9.21
C GLU A 24 -12.90 -16.57 -8.37
N LEU A 25 -12.00 -16.31 -7.41
CA LEU A 25 -12.00 -15.08 -6.62
C LEU A 25 -11.84 -13.84 -7.49
N LEU A 26 -10.99 -13.91 -8.52
CA LEU A 26 -10.82 -12.83 -9.49
C LEU A 26 -12.10 -12.51 -10.25
N VAL A 27 -12.91 -13.52 -10.57
CA VAL A 27 -14.21 -13.35 -11.23
C VAL A 27 -15.25 -12.80 -10.24
N ARG A 28 -15.36 -13.39 -9.04
CA ARG A 28 -16.34 -12.98 -8.02
C ARG A 28 -16.11 -11.57 -7.49
N GLY A 29 -14.84 -11.18 -7.34
CA GLY A 29 -14.45 -9.85 -6.86
C GLY A 29 -14.52 -8.74 -7.91
N ALA A 30 -14.79 -9.06 -9.18
CA ALA A 30 -14.91 -8.05 -10.23
C ALA A 30 -16.20 -7.22 -10.08
N PRO A 31 -16.23 -5.95 -10.53
CA PRO A 31 -15.15 -5.23 -11.20
C PRO A 31 -14.11 -4.67 -10.23
N TYR A 32 -12.97 -4.24 -10.77
CA TYR A 32 -11.89 -3.61 -10.02
C TYR A 32 -11.74 -2.13 -10.41
N TRP A 33 -11.32 -1.27 -9.49
CA TRP A 33 -11.20 0.18 -9.71
C TRP A 33 -9.76 0.66 -9.64
N THR A 34 -9.48 1.81 -10.26
CA THR A 34 -8.14 2.41 -10.22
C THR A 34 -7.69 2.70 -8.78
N VAL A 35 -6.45 2.36 -8.43
CA VAL A 35 -5.89 2.53 -7.07
C VAL A 35 -5.89 4.00 -6.64
N GLN A 36 -5.79 4.93 -7.60
CA GLN A 36 -5.86 6.36 -7.35
C GLN A 36 -7.20 6.79 -6.72
N ARG A 37 -8.27 5.99 -6.82
CA ARG A 37 -9.54 6.24 -6.10
C ARG A 37 -9.36 6.29 -4.58
N TYR A 38 -8.30 5.67 -4.06
CA TYR A 38 -7.96 5.65 -2.64
C TYR A 38 -7.04 6.82 -2.21
N VAL A 39 -6.69 7.74 -3.13
CA VAL A 39 -5.82 8.90 -2.87
C VAL A 39 -6.47 10.16 -3.47
N LYS A 40 -6.82 11.16 -2.65
CA LYS A 40 -7.69 12.28 -3.08
C LYS A 40 -7.01 13.29 -4.01
N ASN A 41 -5.68 13.47 -3.89
CA ASN A 41 -4.93 14.45 -4.67
C ASN A 41 -3.42 14.14 -4.73
N THR A 42 -2.66 14.91 -5.52
CA THR A 42 -1.22 14.71 -5.71
C THR A 42 -0.39 14.96 -4.45
N SER A 43 -0.85 15.82 -3.53
CA SER A 43 -0.17 16.06 -2.26
C SER A 43 -0.28 14.85 -1.33
N GLU A 44 -1.43 14.15 -1.35
CA GLU A 44 -1.57 12.84 -0.70
C GLU A 44 -0.66 11.79 -1.33
N MET A 45 -0.58 11.74 -2.66
CA MET A 45 0.33 10.82 -3.35
C MET A 45 1.80 11.10 -3.00
N ALA A 46 2.20 12.38 -2.93
CA ALA A 46 3.56 12.82 -2.61
C ALA A 46 3.99 12.47 -1.18
N SER A 47 3.03 12.32 -0.26
CA SER A 47 3.31 11.88 1.12
C SER A 47 3.71 10.41 1.20
N LEU A 48 3.24 9.58 0.24
CA LEU A 48 3.50 8.15 0.18
C LEU A 48 4.72 7.82 -0.68
N SER A 49 4.77 8.40 -1.87
CA SER A 49 5.77 8.13 -2.90
C SER A 49 6.24 9.42 -3.56
N ASP A 50 7.52 9.43 -3.94
CA ASP A 50 8.08 10.50 -4.77
C ASP A 50 7.45 10.57 -6.18
N ALA A 51 6.68 9.55 -6.63
CA ALA A 51 5.86 9.63 -7.85
C ALA A 51 4.84 10.78 -7.81
N GLY A 52 4.36 11.16 -6.61
CA GLY A 52 3.40 12.24 -6.44
C GLY A 52 4.01 13.65 -6.55
N LYS A 53 5.34 13.78 -6.61
CA LYS A 53 5.99 15.08 -6.71
C LYS A 53 5.75 15.71 -8.08
N GLN A 54 5.09 16.87 -8.08
CA GLN A 54 5.05 17.70 -9.28
C GLN A 54 6.44 18.31 -9.52
N GLY A 55 6.91 18.27 -10.77
CA GLY A 55 7.77 19.35 -11.27
C GLY A 55 7.01 20.68 -11.20
N ARG A 56 7.70 21.83 -11.30
CA ARG A 56 7.04 23.16 -11.24
C ARG A 56 5.90 23.28 -12.27
N GLY A 57 4.65 23.03 -11.88
CA GLY A 57 3.47 23.21 -12.74
C GLY A 57 2.27 22.31 -12.40
N HIS A 58 1.06 22.88 -12.41
CA HIS A 58 -0.21 22.17 -12.24
C HIS A 58 -0.51 21.25 -13.44
N ARG A 59 0.00 20.02 -13.42
CA ARG A 59 -0.46 18.96 -14.34
C ARG A 59 -1.53 18.11 -13.64
N PRO A 60 -2.61 17.72 -14.35
CA PRO A 60 -3.58 16.78 -13.81
C PRO A 60 -2.90 15.45 -13.44
N MET A 61 -3.39 14.80 -12.40
CA MET A 61 -2.87 13.51 -11.93
C MET A 61 -2.95 12.48 -13.06
N PHE A 62 -1.85 11.77 -13.32
CA PHE A 62 -1.86 10.63 -14.22
C PHE A 62 -2.54 9.45 -13.53
N ILE A 63 -3.61 8.92 -14.13
CA ILE A 63 -4.28 7.71 -13.67
C ILE A 63 -3.65 6.52 -14.40
N ALA A 64 -2.86 5.74 -13.68
CA ALA A 64 -2.23 4.53 -14.19
C ALA A 64 -3.27 3.38 -14.29
N PRO A 65 -3.12 2.44 -15.26
CA PRO A 65 -3.89 1.19 -15.28
C PRO A 65 -3.44 0.26 -14.15
N TRP A 66 -3.72 0.66 -12.91
CA TRP A 66 -3.48 -0.13 -11.71
C TRP A 66 -4.80 -0.26 -11.00
N PHE A 67 -5.37 -1.46 -10.99
CA PHE A 67 -6.70 -1.72 -10.46
C PHE A 67 -6.61 -2.49 -9.14
N ARG A 68 -7.61 -2.30 -8.27
CA ARG A 68 -7.71 -2.95 -6.96
C ARG A 68 -9.14 -3.31 -6.61
N GLY A 69 -9.29 -4.34 -5.80
CA GLY A 69 -10.52 -4.70 -5.11
C GLY A 69 -10.22 -5.33 -3.76
N ASP A 70 -11.14 -5.13 -2.81
CA ASP A 70 -11.05 -5.67 -1.46
C ASP A 70 -11.83 -6.99 -1.40
N TRP A 71 -11.19 -8.05 -0.92
CA TRP A 71 -11.76 -9.39 -0.75
C TRP A 71 -12.11 -9.70 0.70
N ALA A 72 -11.49 -9.02 1.66
CA ALA A 72 -11.83 -9.14 3.09
C ALA A 72 -11.54 -7.83 3.84
N TYR A 73 -12.38 -7.53 4.85
CA TYR A 73 -12.16 -6.48 5.85
C TYR A 73 -12.70 -6.95 7.21
N GLY A 74 -11.85 -7.47 8.08
CA GLY A 74 -12.20 -8.18 9.32
C GLY A 74 -12.84 -9.55 9.06
N GLU A 75 -13.68 -9.61 8.05
CA GLU A 75 -14.38 -10.78 7.54
C GLU A 75 -14.30 -10.84 5.99
N PRO A 76 -14.50 -12.03 5.39
CA PRO A 76 -14.60 -12.18 3.93
C PRO A 76 -15.71 -11.31 3.33
N LEU A 77 -15.37 -10.50 2.33
CA LEU A 77 -16.32 -9.71 1.54
C LEU A 77 -16.85 -10.49 0.32
N ILE A 78 -16.10 -11.51 -0.09
CA ILE A 78 -16.51 -12.46 -1.13
C ILE A 78 -16.29 -13.88 -0.63
N GLU A 79 -17.17 -14.79 -1.06
CA GLU A 79 -17.06 -16.22 -0.74
C GLU A 79 -15.71 -16.78 -1.21
N GLY A 80 -15.01 -17.50 -0.32
CA GLY A 80 -13.72 -18.14 -0.60
C GLY A 80 -12.50 -17.30 -0.24
N ALA A 81 -12.66 -16.03 0.15
CA ALA A 81 -11.54 -15.17 0.56
C ALA A 81 -10.89 -15.61 1.89
N GLU A 82 -11.53 -16.50 2.65
CA GLU A 82 -11.03 -17.14 3.87
C GLU A 82 -9.66 -17.79 3.63
N VAL A 83 -9.45 -18.36 2.43
CA VAL A 83 -8.19 -19.01 2.03
C VAL A 83 -6.97 -18.09 2.19
N PHE A 84 -7.19 -16.78 2.06
CA PHE A 84 -6.17 -15.76 2.30
C PHE A 84 -6.30 -15.13 3.68
N LEU A 85 -7.50 -14.77 4.12
CA LEU A 85 -7.71 -14.07 5.40
C LEU A 85 -7.21 -14.91 6.59
N GLU A 86 -7.47 -16.21 6.55
CA GLU A 86 -7.12 -17.16 7.61
C GLU A 86 -5.80 -17.89 7.34
N HIS A 87 -5.05 -17.49 6.32
CA HIS A 87 -3.87 -18.21 5.85
C HIS A 87 -2.79 -18.40 6.94
N GLU A 88 -2.64 -19.63 7.41
CA GLU A 88 -1.74 -19.97 8.53
C GLU A 88 -0.27 -19.65 8.22
N GLY A 89 0.17 -19.83 6.98
CA GLY A 89 1.55 -19.52 6.58
C GLY A 89 1.85 -18.02 6.66
N PHE A 90 0.85 -17.15 6.42
CA PHE A 90 1.03 -15.70 6.56
C PHE A 90 1.05 -15.29 8.02
N ARG A 91 0.15 -15.86 8.83
CA ARG A 91 0.12 -15.66 10.28
C ARG A 91 1.43 -16.11 10.94
N SER A 92 1.93 -17.29 10.57
CA SER A 92 3.16 -17.85 11.15
C SER A 92 4.39 -16.99 10.80
N ALA A 93 4.52 -16.57 9.54
CA ALA A 93 5.61 -15.67 9.13
C ALA A 93 5.50 -14.29 9.83
N ALA A 94 4.29 -13.78 10.01
CA ALA A 94 4.07 -12.55 10.77
C ALA A 94 4.48 -12.72 12.26
N GLN A 95 4.13 -13.84 12.89
CA GLN A 95 4.54 -14.13 14.27
C GLN A 95 6.06 -14.23 14.39
N GLU A 96 6.73 -14.94 13.46
CA GLU A 96 8.19 -15.03 13.43
C GLU A 96 8.83 -13.64 13.31
N MET A 97 8.34 -12.83 12.38
CA MET A 97 8.85 -11.48 12.14
C MET A 97 8.67 -10.54 13.34
N PHE A 98 7.64 -10.75 14.14
CA PHE A 98 7.28 -9.90 15.28
C PHE A 98 7.40 -10.60 16.63
N GLU A 99 8.26 -11.62 16.73
CA GLU A 99 8.62 -12.28 18.00
C GLU A 99 7.41 -12.82 18.79
N ASP A 100 6.58 -13.63 18.13
CA ASP A 100 5.36 -14.26 18.68
C ASP A 100 4.27 -13.27 19.16
N ALA A 101 4.23 -12.09 18.54
CA ALA A 101 3.18 -11.10 18.73
C ALA A 101 1.76 -11.65 18.43
N VAL A 102 0.75 -10.96 18.96
CA VAL A 102 -0.65 -11.19 18.62
C VAL A 102 -0.92 -10.64 17.22
N ILE A 103 -1.22 -11.54 16.28
CA ILE A 103 -1.50 -11.21 14.88
C ILE A 103 -3.00 -11.25 14.62
N VAL A 104 -3.56 -10.09 14.23
CA VAL A 104 -4.98 -9.95 13.93
C VAL A 104 -5.15 -9.59 12.45
N PRO A 105 -5.48 -10.56 11.58
CA PRO A 105 -5.72 -10.28 10.17
C PRO A 105 -6.90 -9.34 9.98
N GLN A 106 -6.75 -8.41 9.06
CA GLN A 106 -7.74 -7.37 8.83
C GLN A 106 -8.14 -7.29 7.37
N ILE A 107 -7.21 -7.32 6.43
CA ILE A 107 -7.54 -6.96 5.05
C ILE A 107 -6.95 -7.98 4.10
N VAL A 108 -7.75 -8.40 3.13
CA VAL A 108 -7.25 -9.04 1.90
C VAL A 108 -7.69 -8.18 0.74
N TYR A 109 -6.74 -7.72 -0.06
CA TYR A 109 -7.03 -6.96 -1.28
C TYR A 109 -6.20 -7.49 -2.44
N VAL A 110 -6.73 -7.39 -3.65
CA VAL A 110 -6.04 -7.80 -4.87
C VAL A 110 -5.68 -6.56 -5.69
N ASN A 111 -4.46 -6.53 -6.23
CA ASN A 111 -4.07 -5.61 -7.28
C ASN A 111 -4.01 -6.35 -8.61
N LEU A 112 -4.57 -5.72 -9.65
CA LEU A 112 -4.51 -6.16 -11.03
C LEU A 112 -3.79 -5.09 -11.85
N ASN A 113 -2.68 -5.49 -12.46
CA ASN A 113 -1.82 -4.62 -13.24
C ASN A 113 -1.72 -5.16 -14.67
N PRO A 114 -2.50 -4.61 -15.61
CA PRO A 114 -2.19 -4.76 -17.03
C PRO A 114 -0.78 -4.23 -17.38
N PRO A 115 -0.26 -4.54 -18.57
CA PRO A 115 1.06 -4.08 -19.01
C PRO A 115 1.25 -2.57 -18.80
N ILE A 116 2.26 -2.21 -18.01
CA ILE A 116 2.57 -0.83 -17.65
C ILE A 116 4.06 -0.69 -17.36
N ALA A 117 4.64 0.46 -17.69
CA ALA A 117 5.98 0.81 -17.24
C ALA A 117 6.04 0.94 -15.70
N GLN A 118 7.23 0.86 -15.12
CA GLN A 118 7.42 1.21 -13.72
C GLN A 118 7.09 2.70 -13.53
N VAL A 119 6.07 3.00 -12.72
CA VAL A 119 5.61 4.36 -12.44
C VAL A 119 5.89 4.82 -11.01
N ASP A 120 6.16 3.88 -10.11
CA ASP A 120 6.45 4.15 -8.71
C ASP A 120 7.96 4.00 -8.44
N PRO A 121 8.63 5.05 -7.96
CA PRO A 121 10.01 4.93 -7.52
C PRO A 121 10.08 3.99 -6.31
N GLY A 122 9.16 4.08 -5.35
CA GLY A 122 9.05 3.21 -4.19
C GLY A 122 8.36 3.92 -3.03
N HIS A 123 7.57 3.16 -2.28
CA HIS A 123 6.73 3.63 -1.18
C HIS A 123 6.77 2.70 0.01
N VAL A 124 6.19 3.17 1.12
CA VAL A 124 5.79 2.34 2.25
C VAL A 124 4.27 2.29 2.30
N ASP A 125 3.74 1.26 2.96
CA ASP A 125 2.32 1.12 3.20
C ASP A 125 1.78 2.22 4.14
N ILE A 126 0.45 2.32 4.19
CA ILE A 126 -0.24 3.30 5.03
C ILE A 126 -0.29 2.77 6.47
N PRO A 127 0.32 3.48 7.44
CA PRO A 127 0.31 3.08 8.84
C PRO A 127 -1.01 3.42 9.52
N ALA A 128 -1.20 2.91 10.73
CA ALA A 128 -2.32 3.25 11.61
C ALA A 128 -1.81 3.65 12.99
N PHE A 129 -2.59 4.49 13.68
CA PHE A 129 -2.33 4.91 15.04
C PHE A 129 -3.63 4.78 15.86
N ARG A 130 -3.53 4.50 17.15
CA ARG A 130 -4.69 4.54 18.07
C ARG A 130 -5.38 5.90 17.95
N GLY A 131 -6.67 5.91 17.65
CA GLY A 131 -7.46 7.12 17.40
C GLY A 131 -7.34 7.75 16.01
N ILE A 132 -6.28 7.47 15.24
CA ILE A 132 -6.05 8.06 13.91
C ILE A 132 -5.68 6.98 12.88
N ASP A 133 -6.63 6.65 12.00
CA ASP A 133 -6.45 5.71 10.90
C ASP A 133 -7.04 6.20 9.58
N ARG A 134 -6.84 5.42 8.52
CA ARG A 134 -7.25 5.75 7.13
C ARG A 134 -8.75 5.76 6.90
N THR A 135 -9.56 5.27 7.83
CA THR A 135 -11.03 5.30 7.74
C THR A 135 -11.58 6.68 8.09
N LYS A 136 -10.88 7.43 8.94
CA LYS A 136 -11.30 8.76 9.43
C LYS A 136 -10.42 9.90 8.91
N TYR A 137 -9.14 9.65 8.68
CA TYR A 137 -8.15 10.69 8.40
C TYR A 137 -7.46 10.49 7.06
N PRO A 138 -6.99 11.58 6.42
CA PRO A 138 -6.32 11.47 5.13
C PRO A 138 -4.98 10.74 5.27
N VAL A 139 -4.66 9.99 4.23
CA VAL A 139 -3.46 9.14 4.18
C VAL A 139 -2.17 9.95 4.36
N TRP A 140 -2.15 11.21 3.90
CA TRP A 140 -0.98 12.07 4.06
C TRP A 140 -0.59 12.31 5.51
N LEU A 141 -1.59 12.43 6.40
CA LEU A 141 -1.36 12.67 7.81
C LEU A 141 -0.68 11.45 8.42
N LEU A 142 -1.21 10.26 8.16
CA LEU A 142 -0.68 8.98 8.64
C LEU A 142 0.77 8.77 8.18
N ALA A 143 1.04 8.99 6.90
CA ALA A 143 2.39 8.85 6.34
C ALA A 143 3.36 9.87 6.97
N THR A 144 2.92 11.12 7.17
CA THR A 144 3.73 12.17 7.82
C THR A 144 4.02 11.82 9.27
N MET A 145 3.02 11.34 10.01
CA MET A 145 3.16 10.94 11.41
C MET A 145 4.19 9.81 11.58
N LEU A 146 4.18 8.80 10.72
CA LEU A 146 5.18 7.74 10.78
C LEU A 146 6.58 8.26 10.43
N LYS A 147 6.68 9.06 9.36
CA LYS A 147 7.97 9.60 8.88
C LYS A 147 8.61 10.60 9.84
N SER A 148 7.81 11.28 10.68
CA SER A 148 8.34 12.20 11.70
C SER A 148 8.94 11.47 12.90
N GLY A 149 8.50 10.23 13.17
CA GLY A 149 8.94 9.45 14.33
C GLY A 149 8.39 9.93 15.68
N LEU A 150 7.45 10.89 15.68
CA LEU A 150 6.92 11.52 16.90
C LEU A 150 5.83 10.66 17.60
N PHE A 151 5.23 9.73 16.88
CA PHE A 151 3.96 9.09 17.26
C PHE A 151 4.08 7.61 17.64
N GLU A 152 5.30 7.13 17.93
CA GLU A 152 5.59 5.72 18.27
C GLU A 152 4.66 5.18 19.37
N ARG A 153 4.35 5.98 20.40
CA ARG A 153 3.45 5.58 21.50
C ARG A 153 2.09 5.10 21.01
N TRP A 154 1.54 5.73 19.98
CA TRP A 154 0.21 5.44 19.44
C TRP A 154 0.25 4.59 18.19
N TYR A 155 1.43 4.33 17.64
CA TYR A 155 1.58 3.52 16.43
C TYR A 155 1.02 2.12 16.65
N VAL A 156 0.23 1.64 15.69
CA VAL A 156 -0.31 0.28 15.66
C VAL A 156 0.42 -0.45 14.54
N PRO A 157 1.41 -1.29 14.87
CA PRO A 157 2.21 -1.97 13.86
C PRO A 157 1.37 -2.86 12.97
N SER A 158 1.81 -2.98 11.71
CA SER A 158 1.14 -3.83 10.75
C SER A 158 2.14 -4.61 9.90
N VAL A 159 1.69 -5.75 9.40
CA VAL A 159 2.48 -6.65 8.56
C VAL A 159 1.68 -6.95 7.30
N THR A 160 2.38 -6.98 6.16
CA THR A 160 1.78 -7.25 4.87
C THR A 160 2.45 -8.45 4.22
N ALA A 161 1.67 -9.43 3.77
CA ALA A 161 2.11 -10.47 2.85
C ALA A 161 1.62 -10.12 1.44
N VAL A 162 2.52 -10.06 0.46
CA VAL A 162 2.18 -9.86 -0.95
C VAL A 162 2.44 -11.15 -1.71
N ALA A 163 1.38 -11.80 -2.18
CA ALA A 163 1.42 -13.04 -2.95
C ALA A 163 1.14 -12.80 -4.43
N TRP A 164 1.75 -13.57 -5.33
CA TRP A 164 1.61 -13.37 -6.78
C TRP A 164 0.97 -14.56 -7.49
N TYR A 165 0.15 -14.28 -8.49
CA TYR A 165 -0.48 -15.27 -9.37
C TYR A 165 -0.39 -14.79 -10.81
N TYR A 166 0.82 -14.83 -11.36
CA TYR A 166 1.15 -14.28 -12.66
C TYR A 166 2.22 -15.12 -13.34
N GLU A 167 1.99 -15.45 -14.61
CA GLU A 167 2.91 -16.25 -15.43
C GLU A 167 3.46 -15.44 -16.62
N GLY A 168 3.10 -14.15 -16.73
CA GLY A 168 3.55 -13.27 -17.79
C GLY A 168 4.92 -12.64 -17.52
N GLN A 169 5.31 -11.69 -18.38
CA GLN A 169 6.62 -11.04 -18.33
C GLN A 169 6.67 -9.88 -17.32
N GLY A 170 7.76 -9.81 -16.55
CA GLY A 170 8.04 -8.69 -15.65
C GLY A 170 7.23 -8.75 -14.35
N GLY A 171 6.90 -7.59 -13.79
CA GLY A 171 6.07 -7.48 -12.59
C GLY A 171 6.79 -7.87 -11.29
N GLY A 172 8.11 -7.86 -11.27
CA GLY A 172 8.89 -8.13 -10.07
C GLY A 172 8.57 -7.19 -8.91
N PHE A 173 9.11 -7.55 -7.75
CA PHE A 173 8.96 -6.82 -6.50
C PHE A 173 10.34 -6.37 -6.04
N THR A 174 10.59 -5.06 -6.15
CA THR A 174 11.80 -4.45 -5.60
C THR A 174 11.53 -4.00 -4.18
N TYR A 175 12.42 -4.28 -3.23
CA TYR A 175 12.31 -3.81 -1.85
C TYR A 175 13.68 -3.45 -1.24
N TRP A 176 13.66 -2.64 -0.18
CA TRP A 176 14.85 -2.14 0.52
C TRP A 176 14.90 -2.69 1.95
N PRO A 177 15.45 -3.90 2.16
CA PRO A 177 15.44 -4.55 3.47
C PRO A 177 16.40 -3.89 4.47
N ASP A 178 17.44 -3.21 3.97
CA ASP A 178 18.44 -2.49 4.78
C ASP A 178 18.19 -0.97 4.76
N GLY A 179 16.97 -0.54 4.41
CA GLY A 179 16.58 0.85 4.36
C GLY A 179 16.82 1.58 3.02
N PRO A 180 16.22 2.78 2.87
CA PRO A 180 16.07 3.48 1.59
C PRO A 180 17.38 3.93 0.93
N ASP A 181 18.45 4.06 1.70
CA ASP A 181 19.77 4.49 1.23
C ASP A 181 20.71 3.32 0.89
N ARG A 182 20.21 2.08 1.00
CA ARG A 182 20.95 0.86 0.68
C ARG A 182 20.49 0.27 -0.65
N SER A 183 21.25 -0.69 -1.16
CA SER A 183 20.92 -1.30 -2.45
C SER A 183 19.62 -2.11 -2.31
N PRO A 184 18.68 -1.98 -3.26
CA PRO A 184 17.48 -2.78 -3.24
C PRO A 184 17.78 -4.24 -3.56
N ILE A 185 16.83 -5.10 -3.19
CA ILE A 185 16.71 -6.45 -3.74
C ILE A 185 15.57 -6.44 -4.76
N SER A 186 15.86 -6.84 -5.99
CA SER A 186 14.86 -7.13 -7.02
C SER A 186 14.53 -8.62 -6.98
N ARG A 187 13.25 -8.94 -6.79
CA ARG A 187 12.75 -10.31 -6.82
C ARG A 187 11.83 -10.48 -8.02
N PRO A 188 12.05 -11.48 -8.90
CA PRO A 188 11.12 -11.80 -9.98
C PRO A 188 9.70 -12.07 -9.46
N CYS A 189 8.71 -11.83 -10.31
CA CYS A 189 7.32 -12.22 -10.04
C CYS A 189 7.23 -13.75 -10.16
N ILE A 190 7.25 -14.45 -9.04
CA ILE A 190 7.17 -15.92 -9.01
C ILE A 190 5.75 -16.29 -8.63
N GLY A 191 5.04 -16.99 -9.52
CA GLY A 191 3.68 -17.45 -9.28
C GLY A 191 3.57 -18.31 -8.02
N ASN A 192 2.45 -18.14 -7.31
CA ASN A 192 2.11 -18.82 -6.06
C ASN A 192 3.17 -18.69 -4.95
N SER A 193 3.93 -17.59 -4.94
CA SER A 193 4.88 -17.25 -3.87
C SER A 193 4.50 -15.94 -3.20
N ALA A 194 5.08 -15.63 -2.04
CA ALA A 194 4.85 -14.37 -1.35
C ALA A 194 6.11 -13.79 -0.68
N VAL A 195 6.07 -12.49 -0.43
CA VAL A 195 6.98 -11.79 0.50
C VAL A 195 6.14 -11.22 1.63
N VAL A 196 6.48 -11.59 2.87
CA VAL A 196 5.94 -11.02 4.10
C VAL A 196 6.92 -9.96 4.59
N GLY A 197 6.41 -8.76 4.89
CA GLY A 197 7.24 -7.60 5.22
C GLY A 197 6.56 -6.64 6.20
N ASP A 198 7.39 -5.96 6.98
CA ASP A 198 7.02 -4.74 7.71
C ASP A 198 6.96 -3.58 6.72
N ASN A 199 5.91 -3.57 5.89
CA ASN A 199 5.78 -2.63 4.78
C ASN A 199 5.53 -1.18 5.23
N ASP A 200 5.23 -0.95 6.52
CA ASP A 200 5.14 0.40 7.07
C ASP A 200 6.53 1.07 7.10
N TYR A 201 7.62 0.29 7.26
CA TYR A 201 9.01 0.79 7.23
C TYR A 201 9.82 0.31 6.02
N MET A 202 9.51 -0.86 5.46
CA MET A 202 10.22 -1.43 4.31
C MET A 202 9.70 -0.78 3.02
N PHE A 203 10.53 0.08 2.44
CA PHE A 203 10.24 0.60 1.11
C PHE A 203 10.17 -0.53 0.09
N HIS A 204 9.23 -0.41 -0.83
CA HIS A 204 9.03 -1.36 -1.91
C HIS A 204 8.37 -0.71 -3.12
N ARG A 205 8.47 -1.38 -4.28
CA ARG A 205 7.80 -1.00 -5.52
C ARG A 205 7.45 -2.22 -6.37
N VAL A 206 6.53 -2.01 -7.30
CA VAL A 206 6.24 -2.94 -8.39
C VAL A 206 7.10 -2.55 -9.60
N GLU A 207 7.79 -3.52 -10.20
CA GLU A 207 8.55 -3.35 -11.43
C GLU A 207 7.63 -3.32 -12.66
N ALA A 208 8.17 -2.95 -13.83
CA ALA A 208 7.38 -2.88 -15.07
C ALA A 208 6.70 -4.23 -15.39
N VAL A 209 5.45 -4.18 -15.83
CA VAL A 209 4.63 -5.35 -16.19
C VAL A 209 4.48 -5.42 -17.71
N GLY A 210 4.63 -6.63 -18.27
CA GLY A 210 4.52 -6.88 -19.70
C GLY A 210 5.77 -6.51 -20.51
N PRO A 211 5.71 -6.67 -21.83
CA PRO A 211 6.85 -6.44 -22.73
C PRO A 211 7.20 -4.94 -22.87
N ASP A 212 8.37 -4.63 -23.44
CA ASP A 212 8.83 -3.24 -23.59
C ASP A 212 8.02 -2.40 -24.57
N ASP A 213 7.38 -3.04 -25.56
CA ASP A 213 6.48 -2.43 -26.55
C ASP A 213 5.01 -2.41 -26.10
N ARG A 214 4.75 -2.66 -24.81
CA ARG A 214 3.43 -2.59 -24.18
C ARG A 214 2.66 -1.30 -24.51
N THR A 215 1.34 -1.45 -24.69
CA THR A 215 0.43 -0.32 -24.86
C THR A 215 -0.35 -0.05 -23.57
N VAL A 216 -0.33 1.22 -23.13
CA VAL A 216 -1.07 1.71 -21.96
C VAL A 216 -2.35 2.41 -22.43
N PRO A 217 -3.53 2.12 -21.84
CA PRO A 217 -4.78 2.74 -22.24
C PRO A 217 -4.76 4.22 -21.88
N LYS A 218 -5.33 5.05 -22.77
CA LYS A 218 -5.49 6.50 -22.56
C LYS A 218 -6.91 6.80 -22.11
N GLY A 219 -7.09 7.94 -21.41
CA GLY A 219 -8.41 8.40 -21.00
C GLY A 219 -8.92 7.80 -19.69
N LEU A 220 -8.06 7.15 -18.91
CA LEU A 220 -8.43 6.63 -17.59
C LEU A 220 -8.83 7.77 -16.64
N THR A 221 -9.88 7.52 -15.87
CA THR A 221 -10.35 8.37 -14.78
C THR A 221 -10.45 7.57 -13.47
N LEU A 222 -10.82 8.23 -12.38
CA LEU A 222 -11.13 7.55 -11.11
C LEU A 222 -12.35 6.62 -11.20
N GLN A 223 -13.14 6.70 -12.28
CA GLN A 223 -14.30 5.84 -12.52
C GLN A 223 -13.99 4.65 -13.43
N SER A 224 -12.78 4.60 -14.02
CA SER A 224 -12.38 3.47 -14.86
C SER A 224 -12.38 2.17 -14.08
N GLN A 225 -12.81 1.10 -14.74
CA GLN A 225 -12.94 -0.23 -14.17
C GLN A 225 -12.20 -1.26 -15.01
N LEU A 226 -11.60 -2.25 -14.36
CA LEU A 226 -11.17 -3.48 -15.00
C LEU A 226 -12.23 -4.54 -14.74
N ARG A 227 -12.86 -5.03 -15.81
CA ARG A 227 -13.90 -6.06 -15.75
C ARG A 227 -13.42 -7.35 -16.38
N ARG A 228 -13.89 -8.46 -15.84
CA ARG A 228 -13.71 -9.77 -16.47
C ARG A 228 -14.66 -9.86 -17.68
N SER A 229 -14.12 -10.24 -18.84
CA SER A 229 -14.89 -10.66 -20.03
C SER A 229 -14.82 -12.18 -20.19
N CYS A 230 -15.48 -12.74 -21.22
CA CYS A 230 -15.42 -14.18 -21.50
C CYS A 230 -13.98 -14.69 -21.71
N ASP A 231 -13.18 -13.93 -22.45
CA ASP A 231 -11.86 -14.38 -22.92
C ASP A 231 -10.70 -13.66 -22.19
N GLY A 232 -10.97 -12.56 -21.47
CA GLY A 232 -9.90 -11.78 -20.85
C GLY A 232 -10.38 -10.69 -19.89
N TRP A 233 -9.69 -9.57 -19.92
CA TRP A 233 -10.01 -8.39 -19.15
C TRP A 233 -10.32 -7.21 -20.07
N GLU A 234 -11.27 -6.39 -19.67
CA GLU A 234 -11.64 -5.16 -20.36
C GLU A 234 -11.46 -3.98 -19.42
N VAL A 235 -10.77 -2.95 -19.90
CA VAL A 235 -10.73 -1.64 -19.24
C VAL A 235 -11.91 -0.84 -19.76
N ILE A 236 -12.83 -0.47 -18.86
CA ILE A 236 -14.06 0.24 -19.17
C ILE A 236 -14.04 1.62 -18.55
N GLU A 237 -14.36 2.66 -19.33
CA GLU A 237 -14.57 4.03 -18.88
C GLU A 237 -15.93 4.51 -19.41
N GLN A 238 -16.84 4.90 -18.52
CA GLN A 238 -18.17 5.41 -18.88
C GLN A 238 -18.98 4.53 -19.86
N GLY A 239 -18.70 3.23 -19.91
CA GLY A 239 -19.35 2.26 -20.80
C GLY A 239 -18.55 1.92 -22.05
N ASP A 240 -17.51 2.69 -22.38
CA ASP A 240 -16.61 2.44 -23.50
C ASP A 240 -15.46 1.53 -23.10
N VAL A 241 -15.11 0.57 -23.98
CA VAL A 241 -13.95 -0.30 -23.79
C VAL A 241 -12.71 0.41 -24.32
N LEU A 242 -11.80 0.78 -23.41
CA LEU A 242 -10.54 1.46 -23.73
C LEU A 242 -9.41 0.50 -24.10
N ALA A 243 -9.40 -0.70 -23.52
CA ALA A 243 -8.42 -1.74 -23.80
C ALA A 243 -8.95 -3.13 -23.46
N ARG A 244 -8.33 -4.14 -24.08
CA ARG A 244 -8.57 -5.57 -23.86
C ARG A 244 -7.23 -6.24 -23.59
N TYR A 245 -7.23 -7.19 -22.67
CA TYR A 245 -6.05 -7.98 -22.30
C TYR A 245 -6.44 -9.44 -22.16
N ASP A 246 -5.54 -10.34 -22.54
CA ASP A 246 -5.66 -11.75 -22.18
C ASP A 246 -5.49 -11.92 -20.66
N VAL A 247 -5.92 -13.06 -20.13
CA VAL A 247 -5.87 -13.32 -18.67
C VAL A 247 -4.44 -13.27 -18.15
N GLU A 248 -3.50 -13.81 -18.93
CA GLU A 248 -2.09 -13.96 -18.61
C GLU A 248 -1.30 -12.65 -18.74
N GLU A 249 -1.86 -11.64 -19.40
CA GLU A 249 -1.22 -10.31 -19.52
C GLU A 249 -1.40 -9.47 -18.27
N VAL A 250 -2.42 -9.75 -17.47
CA VAL A 250 -2.74 -8.99 -16.25
C VAL A 250 -2.05 -9.63 -15.05
N ARG A 251 -1.09 -8.92 -14.48
CA ARG A 251 -0.44 -9.34 -13.24
C ARG A 251 -1.39 -9.25 -12.06
N VAL A 252 -1.51 -10.35 -11.34
CA VAL A 252 -2.30 -10.45 -10.11
C VAL A 252 -1.37 -10.54 -8.91
N SER A 253 -1.59 -9.67 -7.93
CA SER A 253 -1.01 -9.82 -6.59
C SER A 253 -2.08 -9.68 -5.51
N VAL A 254 -2.13 -10.63 -4.59
CA VAL A 254 -3.02 -10.64 -3.43
C VAL A 254 -2.21 -10.17 -2.22
N SER A 255 -2.63 -9.07 -1.60
CA SER A 255 -2.04 -8.56 -0.38
C SER A 255 -2.93 -8.91 0.81
N TRP A 256 -2.33 -9.53 1.82
CA TRP A 256 -2.92 -9.78 3.12
C TRP A 256 -2.27 -8.86 4.14
N LYS A 257 -3.07 -8.17 4.96
CA LYS A 257 -2.58 -7.24 5.99
C LYS A 257 -3.17 -7.60 7.35
N ALA A 258 -2.31 -7.63 8.36
CA ALA A 258 -2.68 -7.86 9.76
C ALA A 258 -2.17 -6.74 10.66
N LEU A 259 -2.94 -6.45 11.71
CA LEU A 259 -2.45 -5.66 12.84
C LEU A 259 -1.60 -6.55 13.74
N VAL A 260 -0.60 -5.94 14.35
CA VAL A 260 0.34 -6.62 15.23
C VAL A 260 0.34 -5.93 16.59
N PHE A 261 0.11 -6.70 17.63
CA PHE A 261 0.17 -6.24 19.01
C PHE A 261 1.20 -7.04 19.78
N THR A 262 2.06 -6.37 20.55
CA THR A 262 3.07 -7.05 21.38
C THR A 262 2.44 -8.06 22.34
N ASP A 263 1.26 -7.75 22.87
CA ASP A 263 0.51 -8.63 23.75
C ASP A 263 -1.01 -8.34 23.70
N ALA A 264 -1.79 -9.17 24.40
CA ALA A 264 -3.23 -9.00 24.52
C ALA A 264 -3.66 -7.69 25.22
N LYS A 265 -2.78 -7.05 26.02
CA LYS A 265 -3.09 -5.77 26.65
C LYS A 265 -3.02 -4.63 25.64
N GLN A 266 -2.02 -4.65 24.75
CA GLN A 266 -1.93 -3.68 23.64
C GLN A 266 -3.08 -3.84 22.66
N GLN A 267 -3.50 -5.09 22.40
CA GLN A 267 -4.71 -5.35 21.62
C GLN A 267 -5.95 -4.75 22.29
N ALA A 268 -6.17 -5.05 23.57
CA ALA A 268 -7.32 -4.51 24.31
C ALA A 268 -7.32 -2.97 24.39
N LEU A 269 -6.14 -2.35 24.53
CA LEU A 269 -5.98 -0.89 24.52
C LEU A 269 -6.49 -0.29 23.19
N TYR A 270 -6.16 -0.93 22.07
CA TYR A 270 -6.66 -0.54 20.75
C TYR A 270 -8.17 -0.76 20.61
N GLU A 271 -8.67 -1.95 20.96
CA GLU A 271 -10.08 -2.32 20.80
C GLU A 271 -11.02 -1.49 21.68
N ASN A 272 -10.57 -1.12 22.88
CA ASN A 272 -11.35 -0.31 23.83
C ASN A 272 -11.24 1.19 23.56
N HIS A 273 -10.48 1.63 22.55
CA HIS A 273 -10.20 3.06 22.31
C HIS A 273 -9.62 3.79 23.53
N GLU A 274 -8.74 3.11 24.26
CA GLU A 274 -8.04 3.66 25.42
C GLU A 274 -6.73 4.35 24.98
N ASP A 275 -6.43 5.54 25.53
CA ASP A 275 -5.25 6.33 25.15
C ASP A 275 -5.18 6.67 23.64
N ASP A 276 -6.33 6.94 23.01
CA ASP A 276 -6.40 7.34 21.61
C ASP A 276 -5.77 8.74 21.38
N LEU A 277 -4.98 8.86 20.31
CA LEU A 277 -4.45 10.12 19.86
C LEU A 277 -5.55 10.95 19.20
N THR A 278 -5.67 12.22 19.58
CA THR A 278 -6.58 13.15 18.92
C THR A 278 -5.90 13.89 17.76
N LEU A 279 -6.70 14.34 16.79
CA LEU A 279 -6.19 15.18 15.69
C LEU A 279 -5.47 16.43 16.21
N ASP A 280 -6.00 17.08 17.25
CA ASP A 280 -5.39 18.28 17.82
C ASP A 280 -4.01 17.99 18.40
N GLN A 281 -3.85 16.89 19.12
CA GLN A 281 -2.55 16.45 19.60
C GLN A 281 -1.59 16.15 18.44
N ALA A 282 -2.07 15.49 17.38
CA ALA A 282 -1.24 15.20 16.21
C ALA A 282 -0.74 16.48 15.54
N VAL A 283 -1.63 17.45 15.30
CA VAL A 283 -1.30 18.73 14.68
C VAL A 283 -0.34 19.54 15.54
N GLU A 284 -0.56 19.63 16.86
CA GLU A 284 0.34 20.37 17.76
C GLU A 284 1.75 19.77 17.82
N ASN A 285 1.87 18.44 17.88
CA ASN A 285 3.18 17.79 17.84
C ASN A 285 3.92 18.06 16.53
N LEU A 286 3.22 18.03 15.39
CA LEU A 286 3.81 18.33 14.08
C LEU A 286 4.24 19.81 13.97
N LEU A 287 3.46 20.76 14.49
CA LEU A 287 3.82 22.18 14.51
C LEU A 287 5.05 22.44 15.40
N ALA A 288 5.12 21.80 16.57
CA ALA A 288 6.26 21.88 17.47
C ALA A 288 7.54 21.31 16.83
N ASP A 289 7.43 20.22 16.09
CA ASP A 289 8.54 19.63 15.32
C ASP A 289 9.01 20.54 14.19
N LEU A 290 8.08 21.15 13.43
CA LEU A 290 8.41 22.15 12.41
C LEU A 290 9.16 23.36 12.99
N ALA A 291 8.74 23.85 14.15
CA ALA A 291 9.43 24.93 14.87
C ALA A 291 10.86 24.51 15.29
N THR A 292 11.01 23.29 15.80
CA THR A 292 12.32 22.72 16.17
C THR A 292 13.25 22.57 14.96
N LYS A 293 12.69 22.24 13.79
CA LYS A 293 13.40 22.15 12.50
C LYS A 293 13.64 23.51 11.83
N GLY A 294 13.32 24.63 12.50
CA GLY A 294 13.57 25.98 12.00
C GLY A 294 12.58 26.47 10.93
N THR A 295 11.43 25.81 10.79
CA THR A 295 10.34 26.20 9.88
C THR A 295 9.04 26.44 10.65
N PRO A 296 9.01 27.37 11.62
CA PRO A 296 7.80 27.62 12.40
C PRO A 296 6.65 27.98 11.48
N THR A 297 5.53 27.29 11.66
CA THR A 297 4.33 27.41 10.82
C THR A 297 3.16 27.74 11.73
N GLU A 298 2.31 28.69 11.34
CA GLU A 298 1.09 28.97 12.09
C GLU A 298 0.09 27.82 11.91
N ARG A 299 -0.68 27.52 12.97
CA ARG A 299 -1.70 26.49 12.91
C ARG A 299 -2.80 26.89 11.91
N PRO A 300 -3.05 26.09 10.85
CA PRO A 300 -4.14 26.39 9.91
C PRO A 300 -5.51 26.22 10.56
N ALA A 301 -6.51 26.94 10.04
CA ALA A 301 -7.90 26.78 10.47
C ALA A 301 -8.47 25.39 10.10
N ASP A 302 -8.05 24.84 8.96
CA ASP A 302 -8.35 23.46 8.53
C ASP A 302 -7.05 22.73 8.18
N PRO A 303 -6.35 22.15 9.19
CA PRO A 303 -5.07 21.49 8.98
C PRO A 303 -5.13 20.31 8.01
N LEU A 304 -6.30 19.66 7.86
CA LEU A 304 -6.45 18.49 7.00
C LEU A 304 -6.43 18.83 5.51
N ASN A 305 -6.83 20.06 5.17
CA ASN A 305 -6.97 20.53 3.78
C ASN A 305 -6.08 21.74 3.45
N ASP A 306 -5.30 22.26 4.41
CA ASP A 306 -4.35 23.35 4.15
C ASP A 306 -3.15 22.87 3.33
N ARG A 307 -3.12 23.30 2.06
CA ARG A 307 -2.08 22.87 1.11
C ARG A 307 -0.66 23.26 1.55
N ASN A 308 -0.47 24.48 2.07
CA ASN A 308 0.85 24.96 2.45
C ASN A 308 1.41 24.18 3.65
N PHE A 309 0.53 23.87 4.61
CA PHE A 309 0.87 23.05 5.76
C PHE A 309 1.28 21.64 5.34
N VAL A 310 0.50 20.99 4.48
CA VAL A 310 0.82 19.65 3.94
C VAL A 310 2.14 19.65 3.17
N GLU A 311 2.36 20.63 2.29
CA GLU A 311 3.61 20.75 1.53
C GLU A 311 4.82 20.98 2.44
N THR A 312 4.68 21.81 3.47
CA THR A 312 5.75 22.07 4.47
C THR A 312 6.10 20.82 5.26
N LEU A 313 5.10 20.07 5.73
CA LEU A 313 5.28 18.82 6.44
C LEU A 313 5.94 17.73 5.57
N ASN A 314 5.49 17.60 4.33
CA ASN A 314 6.07 16.67 3.37
C ASN A 314 7.55 16.98 3.09
N ALA A 315 7.90 18.26 2.99
CA ALA A 315 9.29 18.67 2.81
C ALA A 315 10.14 18.37 4.06
N ALA A 316 9.65 18.68 5.25
CA ALA A 316 10.36 18.51 6.52
C ALA A 316 10.50 17.05 6.96
N ASN A 317 9.62 16.15 6.50
CA ASN A 317 9.57 14.74 6.90
C ASN A 317 9.79 13.79 5.72
N ARG A 318 10.43 14.26 4.65
CA ARG A 318 10.62 13.44 3.46
C ARG A 318 11.46 12.19 3.77
N ARG A 319 10.90 11.03 3.44
CA ARG A 319 11.59 9.73 3.34
C ARG A 319 11.22 9.08 2.01
N ALA A 320 12.22 8.67 1.24
CA ALA A 320 12.09 7.97 -0.03
C ALA A 320 13.40 7.20 -0.31
N PRO A 321 13.38 6.13 -1.10
CA PRO A 321 14.60 5.48 -1.53
C PRO A 321 15.50 6.44 -2.32
N THR A 322 16.81 6.28 -2.18
CA THR A 322 17.81 7.11 -2.87
C THR A 322 18.70 6.30 -3.81
N VAL A 323 18.65 4.97 -3.71
CA VAL A 323 19.42 4.01 -4.53
C VAL A 323 18.45 3.11 -5.30
N TRP A 324 18.57 3.06 -6.63
CA TRP A 324 17.49 2.59 -7.51
C TRP A 324 17.77 1.36 -8.38
N ARG A 325 18.94 0.71 -8.21
CA ARG A 325 19.57 -0.28 -9.11
C ARG A 325 18.67 -0.94 -10.15
#